data_AF-A0AAU2S882-F1
#
_entry.id   AF-A0AAU2S882-F1
#
_cell.length_a   1.000
_cell.length_b   1.000
_cell.length_c   1.000
_cell.angle_alpha   90.00
_cell.angle_beta   90.00
_cell.angle_gamma   90.00
#
_symmetry.space_group_name_H-M   'P 1'
#
loop_
_entity.id
_entity.type
_entity.pdbx_description
1 polymer ?
#
loop_
_entity_poly.entity_id
_entity_poly.type
_entity_poly.pdbx_seq_one_letter_code
_entity_poly.pdbx_strand_id
1 'polypeptide(L)'
;MAGSADFDLYRPSEEHDMLRDAIRSLAEAKIAPYAVAVDEEARFPREALDALVASDLHAVHVPEEYGGAGADALATVIVIEEVARVCVSSSLIPAVNKLGSLPVILSGSEELKKKYLGPLAKGDGMFSYALSEPDAGSDAAGMKTKAVRDGDHWILNGVKRWITNAGESEYYTVMAVTDPSKRSKGISAFVVEKSDEGVSFGAPEKKLGIKGSPTREVYLDNVRIPADRMIGEEGTGFATAMKTLDHTRITIAAQALGVAQGALDYAKGYVQERKQFGKAIAEFQGIQFMLADMAMKIAAARALTYQAAAASERGDSDLTFQGAAAKCFASDVAMEVTTDAVQLLGGYGYTRDYPVERMMRDAKITQIYEGTNQVQRIVMARNLP
;
A
#
# COMPACT_ATOMS: atom_id res chain seq x y z
N MET A 1 -23.66 -35.61 12.68
CA MET A 1 -22.54 -34.66 12.45
C MET A 1 -23.13 -33.25 12.47
N ALA A 2 -22.51 -32.30 13.19
CA ALA A 2 -23.08 -30.96 13.38
C ALA A 2 -22.71 -29.95 12.27
N GLY A 3 -22.02 -30.37 11.20
CA GLY A 3 -21.62 -29.50 10.09
C GLY A 3 -21.24 -30.28 8.81
N SER A 4 -21.04 -29.53 7.73
CA SER A 4 -20.56 -30.00 6.42
C SER A 4 -19.10 -29.56 6.22
N ALA A 5 -18.21 -30.48 5.87
CA ALA A 5 -16.81 -30.16 5.58
C ALA A 5 -16.65 -29.33 4.29
N ASP A 6 -17.64 -29.41 3.39
CA ASP A 6 -17.63 -28.77 2.08
C ASP A 6 -18.33 -27.39 2.07
N PHE A 7 -18.64 -26.81 3.24
CA PHE A 7 -19.20 -25.46 3.32
C PHE A 7 -18.09 -24.40 3.15
N ASP A 8 -18.05 -23.77 1.98
CA ASP A 8 -16.97 -22.90 1.50
C ASP A 8 -17.29 -21.39 1.58
N LEU A 9 -18.54 -21.01 1.88
CA LEU A 9 -18.93 -19.62 2.02
C LEU A 9 -18.08 -18.88 3.07
N TYR A 10 -17.67 -17.65 2.73
CA TYR A 10 -16.78 -16.79 3.51
C TYR A 10 -15.34 -17.30 3.70
N ARG A 11 -14.89 -18.25 2.87
CA ARG A 11 -13.50 -18.69 2.82
C ARG A 11 -12.84 -18.26 1.51
N PRO A 12 -11.53 -17.94 1.51
CA PRO A 12 -10.77 -17.86 0.28
C PRO A 12 -10.83 -19.19 -0.49
N SER A 13 -10.62 -19.13 -1.80
CA SER A 13 -10.51 -20.32 -2.63
C SER A 13 -9.22 -21.11 -2.31
N GLU A 14 -9.15 -22.37 -2.73
CA GLU A 14 -7.92 -23.16 -2.65
C GLU A 14 -6.76 -22.49 -3.40
N GLU A 15 -7.03 -21.84 -4.54
CA GLU A 15 -6.03 -21.08 -5.29
C GLU A 15 -5.47 -19.89 -4.49
N HIS A 16 -6.34 -19.17 -3.76
CA HIS A 16 -5.91 -18.08 -2.87
C HIS A 16 -5.06 -18.59 -1.70
N ASP A 17 -5.39 -19.75 -1.14
CA ASP A 17 -4.61 -20.38 -0.06
C ASP A 17 -3.26 -20.90 -0.57
N MET A 18 -3.21 -21.54 -1.74
CA MET A 18 -1.96 -21.94 -2.40
C MET A 18 -1.06 -20.73 -2.70
N LEU A 19 -1.65 -19.63 -3.19
CA LEU A 19 -0.95 -18.37 -3.41
C LEU A 19 -0.35 -17.85 -2.10
N ARG A 20 -1.13 -17.83 -1.01
CA ARG A 20 -0.64 -17.41 0.30
C ARG A 20 0.58 -18.21 0.75
N ASP A 21 0.52 -19.53 0.65
CA ASP A 21 1.61 -20.42 1.10
C ASP A 21 2.89 -20.23 0.26
N ALA A 22 2.75 -20.03 -1.04
CA ALA A 22 3.87 -19.72 -1.93
C ALA A 22 4.54 -18.38 -1.54
N ILE A 23 3.75 -17.33 -1.33
CA ILE A 23 4.27 -15.99 -0.99
C ILE A 23 4.87 -15.98 0.41
N ARG A 24 4.25 -16.67 1.37
CA ARG A 24 4.77 -16.86 2.73
C ARG A 24 6.18 -17.44 2.71
N SER A 25 6.36 -18.52 1.96
CA SER A 25 7.65 -19.19 1.79
C SER A 25 8.68 -18.29 1.12
N LEU A 26 8.29 -17.57 0.05
CA LEU A 26 9.14 -16.61 -0.64
C LEU A 26 9.56 -15.46 0.30
N ALA A 27 8.62 -14.88 1.03
CA ALA A 27 8.84 -13.75 1.92
C ALA A 27 9.80 -14.12 3.06
N GLU A 28 9.64 -15.30 3.66
CA GLU A 28 10.53 -15.81 4.70
C GLU A 28 11.94 -16.09 4.18
N ALA A 29 12.07 -16.65 2.97
CA ALA A 29 13.35 -17.02 2.40
C ALA A 29 14.12 -15.86 1.77
N LYS A 30 13.43 -14.88 1.17
CA LYS A 30 14.04 -13.86 0.29
C LYS A 30 13.87 -12.42 0.77
N ILE A 31 12.92 -12.14 1.66
CA ILE A 31 12.63 -10.76 2.12
C ILE A 31 12.99 -10.58 3.59
N ALA A 32 12.51 -11.47 4.46
CA ALA A 32 12.72 -11.39 5.90
C ALA A 32 14.20 -11.24 6.32
N PRO A 33 15.18 -11.94 5.70
CA PRO A 33 16.59 -11.85 6.10
C PRO A 33 17.19 -10.45 5.95
N TYR A 34 16.64 -9.62 5.05
CA TYR A 34 17.18 -8.28 4.75
C TYR A 34 16.42 -7.15 5.45
N ALA A 35 15.26 -7.46 6.05
CA ALA A 35 14.34 -6.44 6.57
C ALA A 35 14.96 -5.53 7.65
N VAL A 36 15.90 -6.05 8.46
CA VAL A 36 16.60 -5.26 9.49
C VAL A 36 17.59 -4.29 8.84
N ALA A 37 18.49 -4.81 7.98
CA ALA A 37 19.47 -3.98 7.28
C ALA A 37 18.79 -2.89 6.44
N VAL A 38 17.69 -3.21 5.77
CA VAL A 38 16.87 -2.24 5.02
C VAL A 38 16.38 -1.08 5.90
N ASP A 39 15.94 -1.34 7.14
CA ASP A 39 15.53 -0.29 8.08
C ASP A 39 16.72 0.51 8.62
N GLU A 40 17.82 -0.15 8.95
CA GLU A 40 19.01 0.49 9.52
C GLU A 40 19.70 1.41 8.53
N GLU A 41 19.82 0.97 7.29
CA GLU A 41 20.49 1.70 6.21
C GLU A 41 19.55 2.67 5.49
N ALA A 42 18.24 2.60 5.76
CA ALA A 42 17.20 3.39 5.10
C ALA A 42 17.31 3.33 3.55
N ARG A 43 17.56 2.13 3.02
CA ARG A 43 17.76 1.87 1.58
C ARG A 43 16.58 1.15 0.96
N PHE A 44 16.42 1.31 -0.35
CA PHE A 44 15.42 0.56 -1.10
C PHE A 44 15.65 -0.97 -0.99
N PRO A 45 14.60 -1.79 -0.72
CA PRO A 45 14.74 -3.24 -0.58
C PRO A 45 14.85 -3.93 -1.94
N ARG A 46 16.01 -3.80 -2.59
CA ARG A 46 16.29 -4.39 -3.91
C ARG A 46 16.06 -5.89 -3.92
N GLU A 47 16.45 -6.59 -2.85
CA GLU A 47 16.30 -8.03 -2.70
C GLU A 47 14.81 -8.46 -2.74
N ALA A 48 13.93 -7.64 -2.16
CA ALA A 48 12.50 -7.89 -2.23
C ALA A 48 11.94 -7.59 -3.62
N LEU A 49 12.38 -6.52 -4.27
CA LEU A 49 11.99 -6.23 -5.65
C LEU A 49 12.37 -7.38 -6.58
N ASP A 50 13.63 -7.82 -6.53
CA ASP A 50 14.13 -8.89 -7.40
C ASP A 50 13.36 -10.20 -7.17
N ALA A 51 13.07 -10.55 -5.92
CA ALA A 51 12.30 -11.75 -5.57
C ALA A 51 10.84 -11.67 -6.05
N LEU A 52 10.21 -10.50 -5.93
CA LEU A 52 8.83 -10.30 -6.37
C LEU A 52 8.73 -10.26 -7.89
N VAL A 53 9.67 -9.62 -8.59
CA VAL A 53 9.73 -9.61 -10.05
C VAL A 53 9.97 -11.01 -10.60
N ALA A 54 10.92 -11.75 -10.04
CA ALA A 54 11.22 -13.12 -10.47
C ALA A 54 10.06 -14.12 -10.25
N SER A 55 9.05 -13.73 -9.48
CA SER A 55 7.85 -14.53 -9.18
C SER A 55 6.57 -13.92 -9.74
N ASP A 56 6.67 -12.85 -10.55
CA ASP A 56 5.53 -12.09 -11.10
C ASP A 56 4.57 -11.48 -10.04
N LEU A 57 5.08 -11.21 -8.83
CA LEU A 57 4.32 -10.72 -7.68
C LEU A 57 4.40 -9.21 -7.44
N HIS A 58 5.27 -8.49 -8.16
CA HIS A 58 5.47 -7.04 -7.96
C HIS A 58 4.35 -6.17 -8.52
N ALA A 59 3.53 -6.70 -9.45
CA ALA A 59 2.44 -5.97 -10.09
C ALA A 59 1.29 -6.91 -10.52
N VAL A 60 0.89 -7.82 -9.61
CA VAL A 60 -0.08 -8.90 -9.90
C VAL A 60 -1.42 -8.44 -10.47
N HIS A 61 -1.82 -7.19 -10.18
CA HIS A 61 -3.10 -6.60 -10.60
C HIS A 61 -3.11 -6.16 -12.07
N VAL A 62 -1.96 -6.18 -12.76
CA VAL A 62 -1.91 -5.78 -14.17
C VAL A 62 -2.65 -6.83 -15.01
N PRO A 63 -3.61 -6.44 -15.87
CA PRO A 63 -4.37 -7.38 -16.69
C PRO A 63 -3.50 -8.22 -17.64
N GLU A 64 -3.94 -9.45 -17.93
CA GLU A 64 -3.25 -10.38 -18.84
C GLU A 64 -3.06 -9.83 -20.25
N GLU A 65 -4.01 -9.03 -20.75
CA GLU A 65 -3.92 -8.40 -22.09
C GLU A 65 -2.73 -7.44 -22.22
N TYR A 66 -2.19 -6.97 -21.09
CA TYR A 66 -0.99 -6.14 -21.02
C TYR A 66 0.23 -6.93 -20.50
N GLY A 67 0.14 -8.26 -20.43
CA GLY A 67 1.22 -9.15 -20.02
C GLY A 67 1.40 -9.32 -18.51
N GLY A 68 0.43 -8.90 -17.70
CA GLY A 68 0.44 -9.13 -16.25
C GLY A 68 -0.26 -10.43 -15.84
N ALA A 69 -0.32 -10.68 -14.54
CA ALA A 69 -0.92 -11.89 -13.96
C ALA A 69 -2.46 -11.85 -13.88
N GLY A 70 -3.08 -10.68 -14.07
CA GLY A 70 -4.55 -10.53 -14.00
C GLY A 70 -5.17 -10.92 -12.66
N ALA A 71 -4.40 -10.85 -11.56
CA ALA A 71 -4.87 -11.31 -10.26
C ALA A 71 -5.99 -10.42 -9.72
N ASP A 72 -7.00 -11.05 -9.14
CA ASP A 72 -8.11 -10.36 -8.50
C ASP A 72 -7.66 -9.51 -7.28
N ALA A 73 -8.56 -8.67 -6.79
CA ALA A 73 -8.30 -7.80 -5.65
C ALA A 73 -7.95 -8.57 -4.37
N LEU A 74 -8.49 -9.77 -4.14
CA LEU A 74 -8.20 -10.58 -2.96
C LEU A 74 -6.80 -11.19 -3.04
N ALA A 75 -6.41 -11.75 -4.18
CA ALA A 75 -5.06 -12.22 -4.45
C ALA A 75 -4.04 -11.09 -4.27
N THR A 76 -4.34 -9.89 -4.79
CA THR A 76 -3.49 -8.70 -4.57
C THR A 76 -3.32 -8.38 -3.07
N VAL A 77 -4.42 -8.42 -2.31
CA VAL A 77 -4.41 -8.20 -0.85
C VAL A 77 -3.56 -9.25 -0.14
N ILE A 78 -3.67 -10.52 -0.51
CA ILE A 78 -2.89 -11.63 0.08
C ILE A 78 -1.40 -11.43 -0.16
N VAL A 79 -1.01 -11.01 -1.37
CA VAL A 79 0.40 -10.70 -1.71
C VAL A 79 0.95 -9.63 -0.78
N ILE A 80 0.23 -8.52 -0.62
CA ILE A 80 0.68 -7.40 0.20
C ILE A 80 0.71 -7.79 1.68
N GLU A 81 -0.28 -8.54 2.17
CA GLU A 81 -0.34 -9.02 3.55
C GLU A 81 0.88 -9.89 3.90
N GLU A 82 1.18 -10.91 3.09
CA GLU A 82 2.28 -11.84 3.38
C GLU A 82 3.66 -11.18 3.27
N VAL A 83 3.84 -10.22 2.36
CA VAL A 83 5.09 -9.43 2.29
C VAL A 83 5.20 -8.49 3.50
N ALA A 84 4.11 -7.81 3.87
CA ALA A 84 4.08 -6.89 5.01
C ALA A 84 4.31 -7.59 6.35
N ARG A 85 3.95 -8.89 6.45
CA ARG A 85 4.22 -9.75 7.61
C ARG A 85 5.70 -9.78 7.99
N VAL A 86 6.59 -9.73 7.00
CA VAL A 86 8.04 -9.77 7.24
C VAL A 86 8.72 -8.41 7.04
N CYS A 87 8.22 -7.57 6.13
CA CYS A 87 8.79 -6.25 5.85
C CYS A 87 7.76 -5.28 5.23
N VAL A 88 7.26 -4.33 6.02
CA VAL A 88 6.30 -3.31 5.56
C VAL A 88 6.87 -2.42 4.45
N SER A 89 8.16 -2.10 4.50
CA SER A 89 8.81 -1.33 3.43
C SER A 89 8.77 -2.06 2.08
N SER A 90 8.94 -3.39 2.09
CA SER A 90 8.92 -4.20 0.88
C SER A 90 7.51 -4.37 0.31
N SER A 91 6.49 -4.40 1.17
CA SER A 91 5.10 -4.52 0.72
C SER A 91 4.61 -3.31 -0.07
N LEU A 92 5.33 -2.18 0.02
CA LEU A 92 5.06 -0.99 -0.78
C LEU A 92 5.42 -1.16 -2.26
N ILE A 93 6.21 -2.19 -2.64
CA ILE A 93 6.48 -2.47 -4.06
C ILE A 93 5.16 -2.82 -4.79
N PRO A 94 4.44 -3.90 -4.44
CA PRO A 94 3.17 -4.21 -5.10
C PRO A 94 2.08 -3.19 -4.79
N ALA A 95 2.02 -2.65 -3.57
CA ALA A 95 0.97 -1.70 -3.21
C ALA A 95 1.08 -0.38 -4.00
N VAL A 96 2.29 0.17 -4.17
CA VAL A 96 2.48 1.44 -4.89
C VAL A 96 2.43 1.24 -6.40
N ASN A 97 2.88 0.09 -6.91
CA ASN A 97 2.66 -0.26 -8.33
C ASN A 97 1.15 -0.26 -8.65
N LYS A 98 0.31 -0.85 -7.78
CA LYS A 98 -1.14 -0.76 -7.93
C LYS A 98 -1.66 0.67 -7.84
N LEU A 99 -1.30 1.41 -6.79
CA LEU A 99 -1.75 2.78 -6.61
C LEU A 99 -1.38 3.70 -7.80
N GLY A 100 -0.15 3.60 -8.28
CA GLY A 100 0.33 4.47 -9.35
C GLY A 100 -0.18 4.07 -10.73
N SER A 101 -0.37 2.77 -11.01
CA SER A 101 -0.80 2.30 -12.34
C SER A 101 -2.32 2.20 -12.51
N LEU A 102 -3.08 2.09 -11.41
CA LEU A 102 -4.53 1.91 -11.49
C LEU A 102 -5.28 3.06 -12.19
N PRO A 103 -4.88 4.34 -12.08
CA PRO A 103 -5.44 5.41 -12.92
C PRO A 103 -5.35 5.13 -14.43
N VAL A 104 -4.22 4.56 -14.89
CA VAL A 104 -4.00 4.17 -16.28
C VAL A 104 -4.94 3.02 -16.67
N ILE A 105 -5.11 2.03 -15.80
CA ILE A 105 -6.05 0.92 -16.02
C ILE A 105 -7.50 1.44 -16.13
N LEU A 106 -7.91 2.32 -15.21
CA LEU A 106 -9.29 2.79 -15.10
C LEU A 106 -9.68 3.82 -16.16
N SER A 107 -8.74 4.63 -16.65
CA SER A 107 -9.07 5.81 -17.46
C SER A 107 -8.06 6.12 -18.57
N GLY A 108 -6.96 5.37 -18.68
CA GLY A 108 -6.01 5.55 -19.77
C GLY A 108 -6.58 5.13 -21.13
N SER A 109 -6.09 5.73 -22.21
CA SER A 109 -6.34 5.22 -23.56
C SER A 109 -5.66 3.86 -23.76
N GLU A 110 -6.06 3.12 -24.79
CA GLU A 110 -5.43 1.83 -25.10
C GLU A 110 -3.94 1.96 -25.44
N GLU A 111 -3.54 3.07 -26.06
CA GLU A 111 -2.15 3.40 -26.33
C GLU A 111 -1.38 3.62 -25.02
N LEU A 112 -1.96 4.37 -24.08
CA LEU A 112 -1.36 4.63 -22.77
C LEU A 112 -1.19 3.32 -21.97
N LYS A 113 -2.24 2.48 -21.94
CA LYS A 113 -2.20 1.19 -21.25
C LYS A 113 -1.13 0.27 -21.83
N LYS A 114 -1.08 0.10 -23.16
CA LYS A 114 -0.03 -0.71 -23.82
C LYS A 114 1.37 -0.16 -23.57
N LYS A 115 1.53 1.16 -23.57
CA LYS A 115 2.83 1.81 -23.38
C LYS A 115 3.40 1.57 -21.98
N TYR A 116 2.58 1.63 -20.92
CA TYR A 116 3.06 1.64 -19.55
C TYR A 116 2.78 0.37 -18.74
N LEU A 117 1.70 -0.35 -19.02
CA LEU A 117 1.35 -1.55 -18.24
C LEU A 117 2.21 -2.76 -18.62
N GLY A 118 2.64 -2.88 -19.87
CA GLY A 118 3.55 -3.94 -20.32
C GLY A 118 4.92 -3.90 -19.64
N PRO A 119 5.64 -2.76 -19.66
CA PRO A 119 6.89 -2.61 -18.92
C PRO A 119 6.72 -2.81 -17.41
N LEU A 120 5.60 -2.34 -16.83
CA LEU A 120 5.28 -2.58 -15.42
C LEU A 120 5.15 -4.07 -15.13
N ALA A 121 4.39 -4.81 -15.94
CA ALA A 121 4.19 -6.25 -15.77
C ALA A 121 5.50 -7.04 -15.83
N LYS A 122 6.43 -6.64 -16.70
CA LYS A 122 7.76 -7.27 -16.83
C LYS A 122 8.73 -6.93 -15.70
N GLY A 123 8.43 -5.90 -14.91
CA GLY A 123 9.35 -5.39 -13.89
C GLY A 123 10.43 -4.44 -14.44
N ASP A 124 10.28 -3.97 -15.68
CA ASP A 124 11.21 -3.03 -16.33
C ASP A 124 11.09 -1.61 -15.74
N GLY A 125 9.99 -1.31 -15.05
CA GLY A 125 9.79 -0.03 -14.36
C GLY A 125 8.66 -0.11 -13.33
N MET A 126 8.80 0.65 -12.24
CA MET A 126 7.78 0.79 -11.21
C MET A 126 6.99 2.09 -11.37
N PHE A 127 5.81 2.11 -10.76
CA PHE A 127 4.97 3.29 -10.68
C PHE A 127 5.06 3.95 -9.29
N SER A 128 4.92 5.28 -9.29
CA SER A 128 4.64 6.10 -8.10
C SER A 128 3.40 6.97 -8.34
N TYR A 129 2.77 7.42 -7.26
CA TYR A 129 1.54 8.21 -7.32
C TYR A 129 1.74 9.57 -6.66
N ALA A 130 1.56 10.63 -7.43
CA ALA A 130 1.91 11.99 -7.06
C ALA A 130 0.66 12.89 -6.95
N LEU A 131 -0.06 12.71 -5.84
CA LEU A 131 -1.23 13.50 -5.48
C LEU A 131 -0.89 14.65 -4.55
N SER A 132 -0.34 14.32 -3.38
CA SER A 132 -0.14 15.25 -2.27
C SER A 132 0.92 16.30 -2.53
N GLU A 133 0.74 17.46 -1.90
CA GLU A 133 1.63 18.62 -1.95
C GLU A 133 1.90 19.13 -0.53
N PRO A 134 2.90 20.01 -0.32
CA PRO A 134 3.20 20.55 1.00
C PRO A 134 1.98 21.14 1.74
N ASP A 135 1.11 21.84 1.00
CA ASP A 135 -0.11 22.46 1.54
C ASP A 135 -1.39 21.63 1.30
N ALA A 136 -1.30 20.49 0.61
CA ALA A 136 -2.46 19.69 0.17
C ALA A 136 -2.26 18.19 0.45
N GLY A 137 -2.53 17.80 1.70
CA GLY A 137 -2.59 16.40 2.14
C GLY A 137 -4.03 15.87 2.12
N SER A 138 -4.73 15.98 3.25
CA SER A 138 -6.15 15.59 3.36
C SER A 138 -7.07 16.42 2.46
N ASP A 139 -6.75 17.70 2.25
CA ASP A 139 -7.42 18.56 1.25
C ASP A 139 -6.74 18.41 -0.12
N ALA A 140 -6.79 17.21 -0.69
CA ALA A 140 -6.11 16.92 -1.95
C ALA A 140 -6.60 17.78 -3.13
N ALA A 141 -7.84 18.29 -3.08
CA ALA A 141 -8.38 19.17 -4.11
C ALA A 141 -7.79 20.59 -4.06
N GLY A 142 -7.14 20.97 -2.95
CA GLY A 142 -6.44 22.24 -2.77
C GLY A 142 -5.05 22.32 -3.43
N MET A 143 -4.67 21.31 -4.22
CA MET A 143 -3.38 21.25 -4.91
C MET A 143 -3.15 22.44 -5.86
N LYS A 144 -1.87 22.79 -6.06
CA LYS A 144 -1.42 23.95 -6.83
C LYS A 144 -0.49 23.60 -7.99
N THR A 145 0.02 22.37 -8.10
CA THR A 145 0.78 21.93 -9.30
C THR A 145 -0.08 22.18 -10.53
N LYS A 146 0.48 22.86 -11.54
CA LYS A 146 -0.25 23.29 -12.74
C LYS A 146 0.21 22.49 -13.95
N ALA A 147 -0.70 22.28 -14.89
CA ALA A 147 -0.41 21.80 -16.23
C ALA A 147 -1.02 22.78 -17.23
N VAL A 148 -0.18 23.40 -18.06
CA VAL A 148 -0.63 24.38 -19.09
C VAL A 148 -0.48 23.74 -20.46
N ARG A 149 -1.54 23.83 -21.28
CA ARG A 149 -1.52 23.31 -22.64
C ARG A 149 -0.62 24.17 -23.52
N ASP A 150 0.27 23.53 -24.28
CA ASP A 150 1.13 24.18 -25.27
C ASP A 150 1.15 23.34 -26.56
N GLY A 151 0.22 23.65 -27.47
CA GLY A 151 0.00 22.87 -28.69
C GLY A 151 -0.44 21.44 -28.38
N ASP A 152 0.34 20.48 -28.86
CA ASP A 152 0.22 19.04 -28.65
C ASP A 152 0.94 18.53 -27.39
N HIS A 153 1.35 19.44 -26.49
CA HIS A 153 2.04 19.12 -25.24
C HIS A 153 1.35 19.75 -24.02
N TRP A 154 1.78 19.30 -22.84
CA TRP A 154 1.52 19.92 -21.55
C TRP A 154 2.83 20.32 -20.89
N ILE A 155 2.84 21.48 -20.25
CA ILE A 155 3.95 21.95 -19.42
C ILE A 155 3.53 21.91 -17.96
N LEU A 156 4.15 21.04 -17.18
CA LEU A 156 3.86 20.83 -15.77
C LEU A 156 4.83 21.61 -14.90
N ASN A 157 4.29 22.31 -13.90
CA ASN A 157 5.06 23.09 -12.94
C ASN A 157 4.49 22.91 -11.52
N GLY A 158 5.33 22.49 -10.57
CA GLY A 158 4.94 22.35 -9.18
C GLY A 158 5.84 21.44 -8.36
N VAL A 159 5.39 21.17 -7.13
CA VAL A 159 6.09 20.30 -6.19
C VAL A 159 5.10 19.32 -5.60
N LYS A 160 5.38 18.03 -5.78
CA LYS A 160 4.67 16.94 -5.12
C LYS A 160 5.45 16.48 -3.91
N ARG A 161 4.75 16.09 -2.85
CA ARG A 161 5.31 15.80 -1.53
C ARG A 161 4.84 14.43 -1.04
N TRP A 162 5.71 13.75 -0.29
CA TRP A 162 5.45 12.42 0.28
C TRP A 162 5.36 11.30 -0.76
N ILE A 163 6.08 11.43 -1.87
CA ILE A 163 5.94 10.48 -2.98
C ILE A 163 6.76 9.23 -2.68
N THR A 164 6.04 8.16 -2.36
CA THR A 164 6.58 6.82 -2.12
C THR A 164 7.28 6.29 -3.38
N ASN A 165 8.45 5.70 -3.21
CA ASN A 165 9.34 5.19 -4.25
C ASN A 165 9.88 6.25 -5.23
N ALA A 166 9.74 7.54 -4.93
CA ALA A 166 10.31 8.59 -5.76
C ALA A 166 11.85 8.47 -5.86
N GLY A 167 12.34 8.58 -7.09
CA GLY A 167 13.73 8.31 -7.48
C GLY A 167 13.99 6.85 -7.87
N GLU A 168 13.20 5.89 -7.39
CA GLU A 168 13.28 4.47 -7.79
C GLU A 168 12.29 4.14 -8.91
N SER A 169 11.07 4.69 -8.86
CA SER A 169 10.06 4.50 -9.90
C SER A 169 10.44 5.20 -11.19
N GLU A 170 10.10 4.56 -12.32
CA GLU A 170 10.32 5.09 -13.66
C GLU A 170 9.11 5.92 -14.13
N TYR A 171 7.91 5.60 -13.64
CA TYR A 171 6.66 6.26 -14.02
C TYR A 171 5.98 6.89 -12.82
N TYR A 172 5.40 8.08 -13.02
CA TYR A 172 4.69 8.85 -11.99
C TYR A 172 3.32 9.23 -12.53
N THR A 173 2.26 8.79 -11.86
CA THR A 173 0.94 9.35 -12.10
C THR A 173 0.83 10.66 -11.33
N VAL A 174 0.80 11.78 -12.05
CA VAL A 174 0.79 13.14 -11.50
C VAL A 174 -0.57 13.78 -11.70
N MET A 175 -1.18 14.26 -10.61
CA MET A 175 -2.38 15.11 -10.68
C MET A 175 -1.97 16.58 -10.72
N ALA A 176 -2.53 17.34 -11.65
CA ALA A 176 -2.22 18.76 -11.82
C ALA A 176 -3.46 19.57 -12.24
N VAL A 177 -3.50 20.83 -11.82
CA VAL A 177 -4.56 21.79 -12.16
C VAL A 177 -4.37 22.27 -13.60
N THR A 178 -5.32 21.92 -14.47
CA THR A 178 -5.43 22.43 -15.84
C THR A 178 -6.38 23.63 -15.93
N ASP A 179 -7.37 23.72 -15.03
CA ASP A 179 -8.31 24.85 -14.96
C ASP A 179 -8.57 25.29 -13.50
N PRO A 180 -7.89 26.34 -13.00
CA PRO A 180 -8.05 26.77 -11.61
C PRO A 180 -9.45 27.30 -11.28
N SER A 181 -10.28 27.64 -12.27
CA SER A 181 -11.64 28.13 -12.03
C SER A 181 -12.63 27.02 -11.63
N LYS A 182 -12.28 25.75 -11.89
CA LYS A 182 -13.19 24.59 -11.74
C LYS A 182 -12.93 23.73 -10.50
N ARG A 183 -12.02 24.14 -9.61
CA ARG A 183 -11.62 23.38 -8.40
C ARG A 183 -11.28 21.92 -8.76
N SER A 184 -11.93 20.94 -8.12
CA SER A 184 -11.68 19.51 -8.38
C SER A 184 -11.97 19.08 -9.82
N LYS A 185 -12.90 19.74 -10.52
CA LYS A 185 -13.19 19.50 -11.95
C LYS A 185 -12.20 20.17 -12.89
N GLY A 186 -11.23 20.91 -12.34
CA GLY A 186 -10.13 21.53 -13.06
C GLY A 186 -8.80 20.79 -12.89
N ILE A 187 -8.83 19.58 -12.33
CA ILE A 187 -7.64 18.76 -12.09
C ILE A 187 -7.63 17.62 -13.11
N SER A 188 -6.52 17.47 -13.81
CA SER A 188 -6.24 16.37 -14.75
C SER A 188 -5.15 15.46 -14.20
N ALA A 189 -5.02 14.26 -14.76
CA ALA A 189 -4.00 13.30 -14.40
C ALA A 189 -3.12 12.99 -15.62
N PHE A 190 -1.82 12.74 -15.37
CA PHE A 190 -0.81 12.53 -16.40
C PHE A 190 0.14 11.42 -15.99
N VAL A 191 0.69 10.69 -16.96
CA VAL A 191 1.90 9.88 -16.74
C VAL A 191 3.13 10.75 -17.05
N VAL A 192 3.99 10.93 -16.05
CA VAL A 192 5.30 11.59 -16.17
C VAL A 192 6.38 10.54 -15.98
N GLU A 193 7.39 10.57 -16.83
CA GLU A 193 8.54 9.66 -16.75
C GLU A 193 9.66 10.31 -15.95
N LYS A 194 10.41 9.49 -15.19
CA LYS A 194 11.59 9.92 -14.43
C LYS A 194 12.63 10.65 -15.29
N SER A 195 12.73 10.26 -16.55
CA SER A 195 13.67 10.81 -17.53
C SER A 195 13.19 12.09 -18.22
N ASP A 196 11.95 12.52 -18.01
CA ASP A 196 11.45 13.76 -18.62
C ASP A 196 12.26 14.95 -18.11
N GLU A 197 12.67 15.83 -19.04
CA GLU A 197 13.43 17.04 -18.70
C GLU A 197 12.63 17.92 -17.73
N GLY A 198 13.31 18.41 -16.69
CA GLY A 198 12.68 19.20 -15.62
C GLY A 198 12.16 18.38 -14.43
N VAL A 199 12.16 17.04 -14.52
CA VAL A 199 11.85 16.17 -13.38
C VAL A 199 13.09 16.04 -12.50
N SER A 200 12.93 16.31 -11.20
CA SER A 200 13.98 16.04 -10.22
C SER A 200 13.40 15.68 -8.86
N PHE A 201 14.26 15.20 -7.95
CA PHE A 201 13.83 14.65 -6.66
C PHE A 201 14.56 15.31 -5.50
N GLY A 202 13.82 15.58 -4.42
CA GLY A 202 14.39 15.99 -3.15
C GLY A 202 15.18 14.87 -2.46
N ALA A 203 15.81 15.19 -1.34
CA ALA A 203 16.41 14.16 -0.48
C ALA A 203 15.33 13.23 0.11
N PRO A 204 15.63 11.95 0.39
CA PRO A 204 14.74 11.08 1.14
C PRO A 204 14.35 11.66 2.50
N GLU A 205 13.05 11.59 2.82
CA GLU A 205 12.52 11.98 4.11
C GLU A 205 13.05 11.09 5.24
N LYS A 206 13.41 11.70 6.37
CA LYS A 206 13.84 11.01 7.59
C LYS A 206 12.60 10.55 8.38
N LYS A 207 12.13 9.34 8.08
CA LYS A 207 10.87 8.78 8.62
C LYS A 207 11.07 7.96 9.90
N LEU A 208 10.00 7.88 10.70
CA LEU A 208 9.92 7.00 11.88
C LEU A 208 10.05 5.52 11.49
N GLY A 209 9.20 5.07 10.57
CA GLY A 209 9.16 3.71 10.03
C GLY A 209 9.15 3.73 8.51
N ILE A 210 8.93 2.55 7.92
CA ILE A 210 8.97 2.27 6.48
C ILE A 210 10.21 2.88 5.80
N LYS A 211 11.35 2.84 6.50
CA LYS A 211 12.58 3.52 6.08
C LYS A 211 13.15 2.97 4.78
N GLY A 212 12.86 1.71 4.47
CA GLY A 212 13.26 1.09 3.21
C GLY A 212 12.51 1.62 1.99
N SER A 213 11.34 2.24 2.16
CA SER A 213 10.68 2.90 1.03
C SER A 213 11.14 4.36 0.95
N PRO A 214 11.87 4.77 -0.10
CA PRO A 214 12.25 6.16 -0.26
C PRO A 214 11.00 7.00 -0.45
N THR A 215 10.93 8.10 0.29
CA THR A 215 9.83 9.07 0.19
C THR A 215 10.48 10.40 -0.08
N ARG A 216 10.14 11.05 -1.19
CA ARG A 216 10.79 12.31 -1.61
C ARG A 216 9.77 13.32 -2.08
N GLU A 217 10.23 14.55 -2.22
CA GLU A 217 9.60 15.49 -3.14
C GLU A 217 9.88 15.11 -4.59
N VAL A 218 8.90 15.34 -5.46
CA VAL A 218 9.07 15.33 -6.91
C VAL A 218 8.87 16.76 -7.39
N TYR A 219 9.93 17.35 -7.94
CA TYR A 219 9.89 18.68 -8.53
C TYR A 219 9.61 18.55 -10.02
N LEU A 220 8.69 19.40 -10.49
CA LEU A 220 8.32 19.54 -11.88
C LEU A 220 8.64 20.99 -12.26
N ASP A 221 9.76 21.20 -12.96
CA ASP A 221 10.17 22.52 -13.46
C ASP A 221 10.07 22.53 -14.99
N ASN A 222 9.01 23.14 -15.50
CA ASN A 222 8.71 23.21 -16.93
C ASN A 222 8.74 21.85 -17.65
N VAL A 223 8.28 20.80 -16.98
CA VAL A 223 8.28 19.43 -17.52
C VAL A 223 7.32 19.37 -18.70
N ARG A 224 7.87 19.24 -19.90
CA ARG A 224 7.12 19.18 -21.16
C ARG A 224 6.84 17.73 -21.53
N ILE A 225 5.56 17.33 -21.53
CA ILE A 225 5.13 15.99 -21.95
C ILE A 225 4.17 16.04 -23.14
N PRO A 226 4.14 15.02 -24.01
CA PRO A 226 3.14 14.94 -25.07
C PRO A 226 1.72 14.84 -24.51
N ALA A 227 0.74 15.35 -25.24
CA ALA A 227 -0.67 15.36 -24.82
C ALA A 227 -1.28 13.96 -24.67
N ASP A 228 -0.72 12.95 -25.33
CA ASP A 228 -1.17 11.55 -25.25
C ASP A 228 -0.86 10.88 -23.91
N ARG A 229 -0.04 11.51 -23.04
CA ARG A 229 0.24 11.04 -21.68
C ARG A 229 -0.83 11.45 -20.65
N MET A 230 -1.90 12.12 -21.07
CA MET A 230 -3.05 12.40 -20.22
C MET A 230 -3.82 11.11 -19.89
N ILE A 231 -4.21 10.95 -18.63
CA ILE A 231 -5.05 9.86 -18.16
C ILE A 231 -6.49 10.36 -18.12
N GLY A 232 -7.36 9.77 -18.97
CA GLY A 232 -8.74 10.19 -19.12
C GLY A 232 -8.88 11.52 -19.86
N GLU A 233 -10.03 12.16 -19.69
CA GLU A 233 -10.30 13.48 -20.26
C GLU A 233 -9.80 14.61 -19.34
N GLU A 234 -9.54 15.79 -19.92
CA GLU A 234 -9.14 16.98 -19.17
C GLU A 234 -10.20 17.33 -18.10
N GLY A 235 -9.74 17.53 -16.85
CA GLY A 235 -10.59 17.82 -15.70
C GLY A 235 -11.19 16.60 -14.99
N THR A 236 -10.94 15.38 -15.50
CA THR A 236 -11.42 14.13 -14.86
C THR A 236 -10.44 13.52 -13.85
N GLY A 237 -9.21 14.04 -13.77
CA GLY A 237 -8.13 13.48 -12.96
C GLY A 237 -8.45 13.33 -11.48
N PHE A 238 -9.17 14.29 -10.87
CA PHE A 238 -9.57 14.14 -9.45
C PHE A 238 -10.62 13.05 -9.24
N ALA A 239 -11.55 12.86 -10.19
CA ALA A 239 -12.53 11.78 -10.12
C ALA A 239 -11.84 10.41 -10.26
N THR A 240 -10.88 10.28 -11.20
CA THR A 240 -10.04 9.09 -11.34
C THR A 240 -9.20 8.83 -10.09
N ALA A 241 -8.66 9.87 -9.46
CA ALA A 241 -7.95 9.75 -8.18
C ALA A 241 -8.87 9.19 -7.09
N MET A 242 -10.10 9.69 -6.93
CA MET A 242 -11.03 9.17 -5.92
C MET A 242 -11.41 7.71 -6.16
N LYS A 243 -11.72 7.34 -7.41
CA LYS A 243 -11.97 5.94 -7.78
C LYS A 243 -10.78 5.04 -7.47
N THR A 244 -9.57 5.50 -7.79
CA THR A 244 -8.33 4.79 -7.48
C THR A 244 -8.22 4.49 -5.98
N LEU A 245 -8.45 5.50 -5.13
CA LEU A 245 -8.38 5.35 -3.67
C LEU A 245 -9.43 4.38 -3.13
N ASP A 246 -10.62 4.29 -3.73
CA ASP A 246 -11.64 3.32 -3.32
C ASP A 246 -11.18 1.87 -3.53
N HIS A 247 -10.32 1.62 -4.53
CA HIS A 247 -9.71 0.31 -4.80
C HIS A 247 -8.35 0.09 -4.12
N THR A 248 -7.65 1.12 -3.63
CA THR A 248 -6.31 0.98 -3.00
C THR A 248 -6.30 1.15 -1.48
N ARG A 249 -7.35 1.70 -0.86
CA ARG A 249 -7.44 1.68 0.62
C ARG A 249 -7.34 0.26 1.19
N ILE A 250 -7.90 -0.72 0.49
CA ILE A 250 -7.81 -2.15 0.86
C ILE A 250 -6.37 -2.68 0.82
N THR A 251 -5.47 -2.14 -0.01
CA THR A 251 -4.06 -2.55 -0.03
C THR A 251 -3.31 -2.08 1.21
N ILE A 252 -3.71 -0.94 1.79
CA ILE A 252 -3.17 -0.49 3.08
C ILE A 252 -3.76 -1.27 4.24
N ALA A 253 -5.04 -1.66 4.17
CA ALA A 253 -5.62 -2.58 5.13
C ALA A 253 -4.85 -3.91 5.17
N ALA A 254 -4.52 -4.46 4.00
CA ALA A 254 -3.71 -5.67 3.84
C ALA A 254 -2.30 -5.52 4.45
N GLN A 255 -1.64 -4.39 4.21
CA GLN A 255 -0.33 -4.13 4.79
C GLN A 255 -0.39 -4.03 6.33
N ALA A 256 -1.39 -3.31 6.85
CA ALA A 256 -1.60 -3.20 8.30
C ALA A 256 -1.87 -4.57 8.93
N LEU A 257 -2.69 -5.39 8.27
CA LEU A 257 -2.97 -6.76 8.67
C LEU A 257 -1.70 -7.63 8.69
N GLY A 258 -0.87 -7.52 7.65
CA GLY A 258 0.39 -8.26 7.54
C GLY A 258 1.32 -7.96 8.71
N VAL A 259 1.63 -6.68 8.96
CA VAL A 259 2.53 -6.30 10.07
C VAL A 259 1.97 -6.70 11.44
N ALA A 260 0.65 -6.62 11.63
CA ALA A 260 -0.01 -7.10 12.85
C ALA A 260 0.17 -8.61 13.03
N GLN A 261 -0.06 -9.40 11.97
CA GLN A 261 0.15 -10.85 12.01
C GLN A 261 1.61 -11.20 12.30
N GLY A 262 2.57 -10.53 11.66
CA GLY A 262 4.00 -10.76 11.88
C GLY A 262 4.43 -10.46 13.33
N ALA A 263 3.89 -9.40 13.91
CA ALA A 263 4.15 -9.04 15.30
C ALA A 263 3.54 -10.05 16.29
N LEU A 264 2.31 -10.53 16.04
CA LEU A 264 1.69 -11.59 16.83
C LEU A 264 2.50 -12.89 16.75
N ASP A 265 2.88 -13.32 15.54
CA ASP A 265 3.64 -14.56 15.32
C ASP A 265 4.98 -14.52 16.07
N TYR A 266 5.71 -13.41 15.98
CA TYR A 266 6.97 -13.22 16.69
C TYR A 266 6.78 -13.20 18.22
N ALA A 267 5.82 -12.41 18.71
CA ALA A 267 5.55 -12.31 20.14
C ALA A 267 5.11 -13.66 20.74
N LYS A 268 4.26 -14.41 20.03
CA LYS A 268 3.81 -15.75 20.41
C LYS A 268 4.98 -16.73 20.55
N GLY A 269 5.93 -16.73 19.61
CA GLY A 269 7.13 -17.57 19.73
C GLY A 269 7.96 -17.19 20.96
N TYR A 270 8.23 -15.90 21.15
CA TYR A 270 9.03 -15.41 22.27
C TYR A 270 8.43 -15.77 23.65
N VAL A 271 7.13 -15.58 23.84
CA VAL A 271 6.47 -15.82 25.14
C VAL A 271 6.43 -17.30 25.53
N GLN A 272 6.51 -18.21 24.55
CA GLN A 272 6.59 -19.64 24.79
C GLN A 272 7.99 -20.06 25.29
N GLU A 273 9.04 -19.39 24.83
CA GLU A 273 10.42 -19.69 25.20
C GLU A 273 10.88 -18.96 26.47
N ARG A 274 10.46 -17.69 26.63
CA ARG A 274 10.89 -16.84 27.75
C ARG A 274 10.31 -17.34 29.06
N LYS A 275 11.17 -17.53 30.08
CA LYS A 275 10.75 -17.94 31.43
C LYS A 275 10.91 -16.84 32.46
N GLN A 276 9.91 -16.67 33.32
CA GLN A 276 9.94 -15.87 34.55
C GLN A 276 9.12 -16.55 35.64
N PHE A 277 9.48 -16.32 36.90
CA PHE A 277 8.84 -16.96 38.05
C PHE A 277 8.74 -18.49 37.91
N GLY A 278 9.78 -19.12 37.34
CA GLY A 278 9.90 -20.57 37.21
C GLY A 278 9.19 -21.25 36.04
N LYS A 279 8.46 -20.52 35.19
CA LYS A 279 7.70 -21.10 34.06
C LYS A 279 7.70 -20.21 32.82
N ALA A 280 7.20 -20.72 31.67
CA ALA A 280 7.11 -19.91 30.47
C ALA A 280 6.13 -18.74 30.67
N ILE A 281 6.43 -17.56 30.12
CA ILE A 281 5.55 -16.41 30.33
C ILE A 281 4.19 -16.57 29.63
N ALA A 282 4.11 -17.42 28.60
CA ALA A 282 2.86 -17.89 28.00
C ALA A 282 1.90 -18.60 28.97
N GLU A 283 2.37 -19.05 30.14
CA GLU A 283 1.55 -19.71 31.17
C GLU A 283 0.90 -18.72 32.17
N PHE A 284 1.10 -17.41 32.01
CA PHE A 284 0.39 -16.40 32.79
C PHE A 284 -0.88 -15.96 32.06
N GLN A 285 -2.02 -15.98 32.76
CA GLN A 285 -3.32 -15.62 32.17
C GLN A 285 -3.33 -14.22 31.55
N GLY A 286 -2.67 -13.24 32.17
CA GLY A 286 -2.56 -11.90 31.60
C GLY A 286 -1.90 -11.87 30.22
N ILE A 287 -0.87 -12.70 30.00
CA ILE A 287 -0.22 -12.85 28.68
C ILE A 287 -1.13 -13.60 27.70
N GLN A 288 -1.83 -14.63 28.17
CA GLN A 288 -2.78 -15.38 27.34
C GLN A 288 -3.93 -14.51 26.83
N PHE A 289 -4.44 -13.61 27.66
CA PHE A 289 -5.49 -12.66 27.27
C PHE A 289 -5.01 -11.68 26.21
N MET A 290 -3.80 -11.12 26.36
CA MET A 290 -3.21 -10.26 25.33
C MET A 290 -3.09 -10.98 23.98
N LEU A 291 -2.56 -12.21 23.95
CA LEU A 291 -2.45 -13.00 22.72
C LEU A 291 -3.84 -13.30 22.11
N ALA A 292 -4.84 -13.60 22.94
CA ALA A 292 -6.20 -13.86 22.49
C ALA A 292 -6.83 -12.60 21.87
N ASP A 293 -6.66 -11.44 22.50
CA ASP A 293 -7.18 -10.16 22.00
C ASP A 293 -6.50 -9.75 20.68
N MET A 294 -5.17 -9.90 20.60
CA MET A 294 -4.42 -9.67 19.36
C MET A 294 -4.96 -10.56 18.23
N ALA A 295 -5.08 -11.87 18.47
CA ALA A 295 -5.53 -12.83 17.46
C ALA A 295 -6.98 -12.56 17.02
N MET A 296 -7.88 -12.27 17.96
CA MET A 296 -9.28 -11.96 17.69
C MET A 296 -9.42 -10.70 16.81
N LYS A 297 -8.69 -9.64 17.15
CA LYS A 297 -8.72 -8.37 16.40
C LYS A 297 -8.14 -8.52 15.00
N ILE A 298 -7.04 -9.26 14.86
CA ILE A 298 -6.47 -9.59 13.55
C ILE A 298 -7.46 -10.40 12.70
N ALA A 299 -8.14 -11.40 13.27
CA ALA A 299 -9.14 -12.18 12.55
C ALA A 299 -10.31 -11.31 12.06
N ALA A 300 -10.82 -10.41 12.91
CA ALA A 300 -11.86 -9.45 12.51
C ALA A 300 -11.37 -8.49 11.41
N ALA A 301 -10.14 -7.99 11.51
CA ALA A 301 -9.56 -7.09 10.51
C ALA A 301 -9.34 -7.81 9.16
N ARG A 302 -8.94 -9.08 9.18
CA ARG A 302 -8.80 -9.91 7.99
C ARG A 302 -10.13 -10.13 7.28
N ALA A 303 -11.17 -10.51 8.04
CA ALA A 303 -12.51 -10.71 7.50
C ALA A 303 -13.03 -9.44 6.81
N LEU A 304 -12.93 -8.29 7.48
CA LEU A 304 -13.36 -7.00 6.93
C LEU A 304 -12.55 -6.59 5.68
N THR A 305 -11.24 -6.83 5.69
CA THR A 305 -10.35 -6.52 4.55
C THR A 305 -10.66 -7.40 3.35
N TYR A 306 -10.89 -8.70 3.55
CA TYR A 306 -11.16 -9.63 2.45
C TYR A 306 -12.55 -9.42 1.86
N GLN A 307 -13.53 -9.10 2.71
CA GLN A 307 -14.85 -8.67 2.25
C GLN A 307 -14.75 -7.42 1.36
N ALA A 308 -14.00 -6.40 1.80
CA ALA A 308 -13.80 -5.19 1.02
C ALA A 308 -13.03 -5.45 -0.28
N ALA A 309 -12.07 -6.38 -0.28
CA ALA A 309 -11.38 -6.80 -1.50
C ALA A 309 -12.34 -7.46 -2.49
N ALA A 310 -13.21 -8.37 -2.03
CA ALA A 310 -14.20 -9.01 -2.87
C ALA A 310 -15.24 -8.00 -3.42
N ALA A 311 -15.64 -7.01 -2.62
CA ALA A 311 -16.50 -5.91 -3.09
C ALA A 311 -15.80 -5.01 -4.12
N SER A 312 -14.49 -4.80 -3.95
CA SER A 312 -13.66 -4.06 -4.90
C SER A 312 -13.61 -4.74 -6.26
N GLU A 313 -13.44 -6.07 -6.27
CA GLU A 313 -13.41 -6.88 -7.49
C GLU A 313 -14.74 -6.84 -8.24
N ARG A 314 -15.86 -6.95 -7.51
CA ARG A 314 -17.20 -6.90 -8.10
C ARG A 314 -17.66 -5.50 -8.52
N GLY A 315 -16.97 -4.45 -8.05
CA GLY A 315 -17.41 -3.07 -8.22
C GLY A 315 -18.70 -2.76 -7.46
N ASP A 316 -18.85 -3.32 -6.26
CA ASP A 316 -20.05 -3.11 -5.43
C ASP A 316 -20.23 -1.61 -5.11
N SER A 317 -21.48 -1.14 -5.08
CA SER A 317 -21.80 0.28 -4.91
C SER A 317 -21.39 0.86 -3.55
N ASP A 318 -21.17 0.02 -2.55
CA ASP A 318 -20.76 0.38 -1.19
C ASP A 318 -19.24 0.24 -0.94
N LEU A 319 -18.45 -0.02 -1.99
CA LEU A 319 -16.99 -0.14 -1.91
C LEU A 319 -16.32 1.02 -1.17
N THR A 320 -16.77 2.25 -1.41
CA THR A 320 -16.23 3.45 -0.74
C THR A 320 -16.32 3.33 0.78
N PHE A 321 -17.43 2.80 1.31
CA PHE A 321 -17.60 2.54 2.74
C PHE A 321 -16.73 1.36 3.19
N GLN A 322 -16.82 0.22 2.50
CA GLN A 322 -16.12 -1.00 2.88
C GLN A 322 -14.59 -0.81 2.92
N GLY A 323 -14.01 -0.17 1.90
CA GLY A 323 -12.58 0.13 1.84
C GLY A 323 -12.12 1.08 2.95
N ALA A 324 -12.93 2.11 3.26
CA ALA A 324 -12.63 3.03 4.35
C ALA A 324 -12.71 2.35 5.74
N ALA A 325 -13.71 1.49 5.95
CA ALA A 325 -13.87 0.71 7.17
C ALA A 325 -12.71 -0.28 7.36
N ALA A 326 -12.38 -1.05 6.32
CA ALA A 326 -11.28 -2.01 6.34
C ALA A 326 -9.95 -1.33 6.67
N LYS A 327 -9.60 -0.25 5.96
CA LYS A 327 -8.35 0.48 6.19
C LYS A 327 -8.30 1.09 7.58
N CYS A 328 -9.37 1.74 8.03
CA CYS A 328 -9.42 2.36 9.35
C CYS A 328 -9.26 1.32 10.47
N PHE A 329 -10.03 0.23 10.41
CA PHE A 329 -10.03 -0.79 11.44
C PHE A 329 -8.71 -1.57 11.47
N ALA A 330 -8.22 -2.04 10.32
CA ALA A 330 -6.98 -2.80 10.24
C ALA A 330 -5.76 -1.98 10.71
N SER A 331 -5.71 -0.68 10.40
CA SER A 331 -4.61 0.18 10.85
C SER A 331 -4.66 0.52 12.35
N ASP A 332 -5.86 0.70 12.93
CA ASP A 332 -6.02 0.84 14.38
C ASP A 332 -5.59 -0.46 15.10
N VAL A 333 -6.00 -1.63 14.59
CA VAL A 333 -5.60 -2.95 15.10
C VAL A 333 -4.09 -3.16 14.98
N ALA A 334 -3.48 -2.83 13.84
CA ALA A 334 -2.04 -3.01 13.64
C ALA A 334 -1.21 -2.22 14.65
N MET A 335 -1.62 -0.99 14.96
CA MET A 335 -0.91 -0.18 15.95
C MET A 335 -1.06 -0.72 17.37
N GLU A 336 -2.25 -1.20 17.73
CA GLU A 336 -2.49 -1.84 19.03
C GLU A 336 -1.66 -3.12 19.18
N VAL A 337 -1.78 -4.04 18.22
CA VAL A 337 -1.08 -5.34 18.21
C VAL A 337 0.44 -5.17 18.25
N THR A 338 1.00 -4.25 17.46
CA THR A 338 2.46 -4.06 17.43
C THR A 338 2.99 -3.41 18.71
N THR A 339 2.19 -2.57 19.37
CA THR A 339 2.53 -2.03 20.69
C THR A 339 2.47 -3.13 21.77
N ASP A 340 1.45 -3.99 21.72
CA ASP A 340 1.35 -5.15 22.62
C ASP A 340 2.48 -6.15 22.39
N ALA A 341 2.92 -6.36 21.15
CA ALA A 341 4.07 -7.20 20.84
C ALA A 341 5.36 -6.67 21.50
N VAL A 342 5.61 -5.36 21.44
CA VAL A 342 6.71 -4.72 22.19
C VAL A 342 6.57 -4.99 23.70
N GLN A 343 5.36 -4.83 24.24
CA GLN A 343 5.08 -5.06 25.66
C GLN A 343 5.32 -6.52 26.10
N LEU A 344 4.94 -7.49 25.27
CA LEU A 344 5.12 -8.93 25.52
C LEU A 344 6.59 -9.35 25.54
N LEU A 345 7.44 -8.67 24.77
CA LEU A 345 8.90 -8.89 24.81
C LEU A 345 9.59 -8.14 25.97
N GLY A 346 8.91 -7.16 26.58
CA GLY A 346 9.45 -6.33 27.66
C GLY A 346 10.63 -5.48 27.17
N GLY A 347 11.70 -5.41 27.96
CA GLY A 347 12.88 -4.60 27.61
C GLY A 347 13.48 -4.94 26.24
N TYR A 348 13.48 -6.21 25.84
CA TYR A 348 13.97 -6.65 24.53
C TYR A 348 13.11 -6.11 23.38
N GLY A 349 11.80 -5.97 23.59
CA GLY A 349 10.90 -5.39 22.60
C GLY A 349 11.17 -3.92 22.32
N TYR A 350 11.91 -3.23 23.19
CA TYR A 350 12.31 -1.83 23.04
C TYR A 350 13.70 -1.66 22.41
N THR A 351 14.38 -2.76 22.08
CA THR A 351 15.71 -2.75 21.46
C THR A 351 15.63 -3.12 19.98
N ARG A 352 16.54 -2.56 19.18
CA ARG A 352 16.58 -2.78 17.72
C ARG A 352 17.13 -4.16 17.33
N ASP A 353 17.60 -4.93 18.31
CA ASP A 353 17.98 -6.34 18.13
C ASP A 353 16.76 -7.24 17.84
N TYR A 354 15.54 -6.78 18.18
CA TYR A 354 14.28 -7.49 17.98
C TYR A 354 13.38 -6.74 17.00
N PRO A 355 12.67 -7.45 16.10
CA PRO A 355 11.96 -6.82 14.99
C PRO A 355 10.68 -6.08 15.39
N VAL A 356 10.13 -6.33 16.58
CA VAL A 356 8.81 -5.81 16.99
C VAL A 356 8.79 -4.29 17.14
N GLU A 357 9.92 -3.66 17.49
CA GLU A 357 10.02 -2.19 17.53
C GLU A 357 9.90 -1.58 16.13
N ARG A 358 10.53 -2.21 15.13
CA ARG A 358 10.41 -1.81 13.71
C ARG A 358 8.98 -1.98 13.24
N MET A 359 8.35 -3.12 13.53
CA MET A 359 6.95 -3.37 13.19
C MET A 359 6.01 -2.32 13.80
N MET A 360 6.25 -1.90 15.04
CA MET A 360 5.52 -0.82 15.70
C MET A 360 5.70 0.54 14.99
N ARG A 361 6.94 0.91 14.66
CA ARG A 361 7.22 2.14 13.91
C ARG A 361 6.56 2.13 12.53
N ASP A 362 6.61 0.99 11.84
CA ASP A 362 6.06 0.80 10.51
C ASP A 362 4.53 0.79 10.51
N ALA A 363 3.87 0.17 11.50
CA ALA A 363 2.41 0.14 11.61
C ALA A 363 1.81 1.55 11.69
N LYS A 364 2.50 2.51 12.31
CA LYS A 364 1.97 3.84 12.57
C LYS A 364 1.57 4.60 11.30
N ILE A 365 2.32 4.45 10.21
CA ILE A 365 2.03 5.19 8.96
C ILE A 365 0.70 4.75 8.33
N THR A 366 0.27 3.51 8.58
CA THR A 366 -0.99 2.98 8.05
C THR A 366 -2.20 3.74 8.56
N GLN A 367 -2.13 4.42 9.72
CA GLN A 367 -3.21 5.29 10.21
C GLN A 367 -3.24 6.68 9.53
N ILE A 368 -2.22 7.03 8.74
CA ILE A 368 -1.99 8.40 8.25
C ILE A 368 -2.16 8.49 6.72
N TYR A 369 -1.39 7.72 5.95
CA TYR A 369 -1.43 7.83 4.50
C TYR A 369 -2.65 7.13 3.89
N GLU A 370 -2.87 7.33 2.58
CA GLU A 370 -4.05 6.80 1.88
C GLU A 370 -5.37 7.28 2.54
N GLY A 371 -5.31 8.52 3.08
CA GLY A 371 -6.33 9.14 3.92
C GLY A 371 -6.20 8.75 5.40
N THR A 372 -6.03 9.75 6.27
CA THR A 372 -5.91 9.51 7.72
C THR A 372 -7.14 8.79 8.25
N ASN A 373 -7.02 8.12 9.39
CA ASN A 373 -8.19 7.45 9.99
C ASN A 373 -9.33 8.42 10.36
N GLN A 374 -9.07 9.73 10.47
CA GLN A 374 -10.12 10.75 10.57
C GLN A 374 -10.80 10.99 9.23
N VAL A 375 -10.03 11.06 8.13
CA VAL A 375 -10.58 11.13 6.78
C VAL A 375 -11.41 9.88 6.45
N GLN A 376 -10.94 8.68 6.82
CA GLN A 376 -11.73 7.45 6.64
C GLN A 376 -13.08 7.52 7.37
N ARG A 377 -13.11 8.06 8.60
CA ARG A 377 -14.36 8.28 9.34
C ARG A 377 -15.28 9.29 8.64
N ILE A 378 -14.74 10.35 8.05
CA ILE A 378 -15.53 11.29 7.23
C ILE A 378 -16.11 10.59 5.99
N VAL A 379 -15.32 9.76 5.32
CA VAL A 379 -15.76 8.97 4.17
C VAL A 379 -16.88 8.01 4.56
N MET A 380 -16.71 7.23 5.63
CA MET A 380 -17.74 6.32 6.14
C MET A 380 -19.02 7.07 6.53
N ALA A 381 -18.92 8.20 7.24
CA ALA A 381 -20.08 8.98 7.66
C ALA A 381 -20.90 9.52 6.48
N ARG A 382 -20.27 9.76 5.33
CA ARG A 382 -20.95 10.21 4.09
C ARG A 382 -21.54 9.08 3.26
N ASN A 383 -21.16 7.83 3.55
CA ASN A 383 -21.54 6.63 2.79
C ASN A 383 -22.10 5.55 3.73
N LEU A 384 -22.85 5.95 4.75
CA LEU A 384 -23.54 4.99 5.60
C LEU A 384 -24.50 4.14 4.74
N PRO A 385 -24.56 2.81 4.98
CA PRO A 385 -25.41 1.90 4.22
C PRO A 385 -26.91 2.18 4.38
#